data_AF-A0A965CJS9-F1
#
_entry.id   AF-A0A965CJS9-F1
#
_cell.length_a   1.000
_cell.length_b   1.000
_cell.length_c   1.000
_cell.angle_alpha   90.00
_cell.angle_beta   90.00
_cell.angle_gamma   90.00
#
_symmetry.space_group_name_H-M   'P 1'
#
loop_
_entity.id
_entity.type
_entity.pdbx_description
1 polymer ?
#
loop_
_entity_poly.entity_id
_entity_poly.type
_entity_poly.pdbx_seq_one_letter_code
_entity_poly.pdbx_strand_id
1 'polypeptide(L)'
;TPIFTIPNGKRALIPTGLCIELPIGFEAQVRPRSGLALKHGVTVLNAPGTIDADYRGEVSVLLINHGEEPFVVTRGMRIAQLVVAPVAQAVLEERTRLGDTGRGSGGYGSTGV
;
A
#
# COMPACT_ATOMS: atom_id res chain seq x y z
N THR A 1 12.04 15.15 -18.50
CA THR A 1 13.09 15.17 -17.47
C THR A 1 12.76 14.16 -16.38
N PRO A 2 13.71 13.31 -15.98
CA PRO A 2 13.52 12.42 -14.83
C PRO A 2 13.29 13.26 -13.56
N ILE A 3 12.34 12.85 -12.72
CA ILE A 3 12.08 13.49 -11.42
C ILE A 3 12.79 12.70 -10.32
N PHE A 4 12.80 11.37 -10.41
CA PHE A 4 13.50 10.50 -9.46
C PHE A 4 14.16 9.34 -10.19
N THR A 5 15.32 8.92 -9.68
CA THR A 5 15.96 7.65 -10.04
C THR A 5 16.05 6.81 -8.77
N ILE A 6 15.53 5.59 -8.80
CA ILE A 6 15.49 4.66 -7.67
C ILE A 6 16.43 3.49 -7.97
N PRO A 7 17.66 3.48 -7.43
CA PRO A 7 18.57 2.34 -7.59
C PRO A 7 17.99 1.05 -7.01
N ASN A 8 18.53 -0.10 -7.41
CA ASN A 8 18.20 -1.41 -6.83
C ASN A 8 18.33 -1.37 -5.29
N GLY A 9 17.34 -1.93 -4.61
CA GLY A 9 17.28 -2.00 -3.14
C GLY A 9 17.00 -0.65 -2.45
N LYS A 10 16.80 0.43 -3.21
CA LYS A 10 16.47 1.75 -2.67
C LYS A 10 14.98 2.06 -2.81
N ARG A 11 14.55 3.06 -2.04
CA ARG A 11 13.17 3.55 -1.99
C ARG A 11 13.14 5.06 -2.18
N ALA A 12 12.04 5.56 -2.70
CA ALA A 12 11.79 6.99 -2.83
C ALA A 12 10.31 7.29 -2.55
N LEU A 13 10.07 8.39 -1.86
CA LEU A 13 8.73 8.93 -1.65
C LEU A 13 8.41 9.87 -2.82
N ILE A 14 7.44 9.50 -3.64
CA ILE A 14 7.07 10.25 -4.83
C ILE A 14 5.79 11.06 -4.58
N PRO A 15 5.84 12.40 -4.55
CA PRO A 15 4.65 13.24 -4.42
C PRO A 15 3.75 13.08 -5.64
N THR A 16 2.43 13.04 -5.43
CA THR A 16 1.44 12.87 -6.53
C THR A 16 0.87 14.19 -7.03
N GLY A 17 1.03 15.28 -6.27
CA GLY A 17 0.36 16.55 -6.47
C GLY A 17 -1.11 16.54 -6.07
N LEU A 18 -1.59 15.50 -5.38
CA LEU A 18 -2.99 15.35 -4.98
C LEU A 18 -3.13 15.43 -3.46
N CYS A 19 -4.08 16.25 -3.01
CA CYS A 19 -4.66 16.16 -1.67
C CYS A 19 -6.09 15.66 -1.81
N ILE A 20 -6.54 14.82 -0.87
CA ILE A 20 -7.90 14.28 -0.89
C ILE A 20 -8.56 14.46 0.48
N GLU A 21 -9.88 14.62 0.45
CA GLU A 21 -10.74 14.58 1.63
C GLU A 21 -11.67 13.39 1.44
N LEU A 22 -11.52 12.37 2.28
CA LEU A 22 -12.37 11.18 2.23
C LEU A 22 -13.55 11.33 3.19
N PRO A 23 -14.73 10.77 2.84
CA PRO A 23 -15.83 10.66 3.79
C PRO A 23 -15.43 9.81 5.01
N ILE A 24 -15.93 10.17 6.19
CA ILE A 24 -15.78 9.35 7.39
C ILE A 24 -16.35 7.95 7.14
N GLY A 25 -15.64 6.91 7.60
CA GLY A 25 -15.98 5.50 7.36
C GLY A 25 -15.36 4.92 6.09
N PHE A 26 -14.50 5.68 5.39
CA PHE A 26 -13.72 5.22 4.25
C PHE A 26 -12.22 5.40 4.48
N GLU A 27 -11.44 4.55 3.84
CA GLU A 27 -10.00 4.74 3.64
C GLU A 27 -9.69 4.73 2.14
N ALA A 28 -8.58 5.34 1.74
CA ALA A 28 -8.01 5.12 0.41
C ALA A 28 -6.74 4.28 0.51
N GLN A 29 -6.55 3.41 -0.48
CA GLN A 29 -5.48 2.42 -0.50
C GLN A 29 -4.61 2.63 -1.73
N VAL A 30 -3.36 3.04 -1.52
CA VAL A 30 -2.34 3.14 -2.55
C VAL A 30 -1.77 1.75 -2.81
N ARG A 31 -2.02 1.23 -4.02
CA ARG A 31 -1.64 -0.14 -4.42
C ARG A 31 -0.63 -0.14 -5.58
N PRO A 32 0.22 -1.18 -5.68
CA PRO A 32 1.16 -1.34 -6.79
C PRO A 32 0.44 -1.55 -8.12
N ARG A 33 1.09 -1.17 -9.23
CA ARG A 33 0.66 -1.55 -10.59
C ARG A 33 1.36 -2.84 -10.99
N SER A 34 0.60 -3.87 -11.37
CA SER A 34 1.14 -5.19 -11.74
C SER A 34 2.21 -5.13 -12.84
N GLY A 35 2.03 -4.25 -13.83
CA GLY A 35 3.00 -4.07 -14.91
C GLY A 35 4.36 -3.54 -14.44
N LEU A 36 4.40 -2.68 -13.42
CA LEU A 36 5.67 -2.18 -12.86
C LEU A 36 6.34 -3.24 -11.98
N ALA A 37 5.54 -3.99 -11.21
CA ALA A 37 6.03 -5.08 -10.39
C ALA A 37 6.66 -6.18 -11.27
N LEU A 38 5.95 -6.63 -12.31
CA LEU A 38 6.42 -7.71 -13.19
C LEU A 38 7.62 -7.31 -14.05
N LYS A 39 7.59 -6.11 -14.66
CA LYS A 39 8.61 -5.70 -15.65
C LYS A 39 9.84 -5.06 -15.04
N HIS A 40 9.71 -4.47 -13.85
CA HIS A 40 10.77 -3.67 -13.25
C HIS A 40 11.06 -4.04 -11.78
N GLY A 41 10.33 -4.98 -11.19
CA GLY A 41 10.49 -5.29 -9.76
C GLY A 41 10.11 -4.13 -8.84
N VAL A 42 9.33 -3.16 -9.33
CA VAL A 42 8.96 -1.96 -8.56
C VAL A 42 7.59 -2.14 -7.93
N THR A 43 7.50 -1.88 -6.63
CA THR A 43 6.25 -1.95 -5.87
C THR A 43 6.11 -0.76 -4.92
N VAL A 44 4.93 -0.63 -4.33
CA VAL A 44 4.69 0.29 -3.21
C VAL A 44 5.14 -0.42 -1.94
N LEU A 45 6.10 0.16 -1.23
CA LEU A 45 6.79 -0.49 -0.10
C LEU A 45 5.85 -0.78 1.07
N ASN A 46 4.95 0.15 1.36
CA ASN A 46 3.94 0.02 2.41
C ASN A 46 2.59 -0.50 1.85
N ALA A 47 2.59 -1.26 0.76
CA ALA A 47 1.34 -1.71 0.13
C ALA A 47 0.50 -2.64 1.01
N PRO A 48 -0.84 -2.47 1.03
CA PRO A 48 -1.54 -1.27 0.59
C PRO A 48 -1.24 -0.08 1.52
N GLY A 49 -0.88 1.06 0.94
CA GLY A 49 -0.65 2.28 1.72
C GLY A 49 -1.98 2.93 2.09
N THR A 50 -2.29 3.03 3.37
CA THR A 50 -3.55 3.61 3.88
C THR A 50 -3.50 5.13 3.92
N ILE A 51 -4.58 5.77 3.45
CA ILE A 51 -4.87 7.19 3.61
C ILE A 51 -6.14 7.31 4.45
N ASP A 52 -6.02 7.93 5.62
CA ASP A 52 -7.10 8.10 6.59
C ASP A 52 -8.08 9.20 6.19
N ALA A 53 -9.31 9.14 6.71
CA ALA A 53 -10.36 10.10 6.38
C ALA A 53 -10.13 11.52 6.93
N ASP A 54 -9.32 11.65 7.98
CA ASP A 54 -8.91 12.93 8.56
C ASP A 54 -7.59 13.46 7.96
N TYR A 55 -6.93 12.71 7.08
CA TYR A 55 -5.72 13.16 6.41
C TYR A 55 -6.03 14.27 5.38
N ARG A 56 -5.23 15.34 5.38
CA ARG A 56 -5.34 16.46 4.43
C ARG A 56 -4.03 16.83 3.75
N GLY A 57 -2.97 16.07 4.02
CA GLY A 57 -1.69 16.25 3.36
C GLY A 57 -1.68 15.75 1.93
N GLU A 58 -0.55 15.94 1.27
CA GLU A 58 -0.34 15.43 -0.08
C GLU A 58 -0.18 13.90 -0.07
N VAL A 59 -0.99 13.22 -0.86
CA VAL A 59 -0.84 11.79 -1.12
C VAL A 59 0.50 11.55 -1.81
N SER A 60 1.32 10.69 -1.23
CA SER A 60 2.62 10.32 -1.78
C SER A 60 2.73 8.81 -1.91
N VAL A 61 3.51 8.35 -2.89
CA VAL A 61 3.73 6.93 -3.16
C VAL A 61 5.14 6.54 -2.73
N LEU A 62 5.26 5.70 -1.71
CA LEU A 62 6.54 5.16 -1.27
C LEU A 62 6.93 3.98 -2.15
N LEU A 63 7.66 4.23 -3.23
CA LEU A 63 8.14 3.18 -4.13
C LEU A 63 9.41 2.54 -3.59
N ILE A 64 9.56 1.23 -3.79
CA ILE A 64 10.81 0.48 -3.62
C ILE A 64 11.13 -0.25 -4.93
N ASN A 65 12.42 -0.27 -5.29
CA ASN A 65 12.90 -0.99 -6.46
C ASN A 65 13.59 -2.30 -6.04
N HIS A 66 12.97 -3.44 -6.36
CA HIS A 66 13.58 -4.76 -6.22
C HIS A 66 14.16 -5.31 -7.54
N GLY A 67 13.99 -4.62 -8.66
CA GLY A 67 14.54 -5.01 -9.96
C GLY A 67 16.03 -4.70 -10.08
N GLU A 68 16.69 -5.35 -11.01
CA GLU A 68 18.16 -5.29 -11.18
C GLU A 68 18.65 -3.92 -11.64
N GLU A 69 17.86 -3.22 -12.47
CA GLU A 69 18.21 -1.92 -13.03
C GLU A 69 17.63 -0.75 -12.23
N PRO A 70 18.28 0.43 -12.22
CA PRO A 70 17.70 1.65 -11.66
C PRO A 70 16.37 2.01 -12.32
N PHE A 71 15.34 2.28 -11.51
CA PHE A 71 14.02 2.68 -12.01
C PHE A 71 13.91 4.20 -12.07
N VAL A 72 13.60 4.74 -13.26
CA VAL A 72 13.48 6.19 -13.49
C VAL A 72 12.02 6.60 -13.54
N VAL A 73 11.60 7.43 -12.59
CA VAL A 73 10.28 8.05 -12.56
C VAL A 73 10.31 9.36 -13.34
N THR A 74 9.41 9.49 -14.31
CA THR A 74 9.22 10.72 -15.10
C THR A 74 7.89 11.39 -14.77
N ARG A 75 7.81 12.70 -15.03
CA ARG A 75 6.58 13.47 -14.84
C ARG A 75 5.41 12.84 -15.61
N GLY A 76 4.27 12.66 -14.94
CA GLY A 76 3.07 12.07 -15.55
C GLY A 76 3.10 10.54 -15.66
N MET A 77 4.19 9.88 -15.25
CA MET A 77 4.23 8.42 -15.16
C MET A 77 3.20 7.94 -14.12
N ARG A 78 2.34 7.01 -14.52
CA ARG A 78 1.41 6.33 -13.60
C ARG A 78 2.21 5.30 -12.78
N ILE A 79 2.45 5.56 -11.50
CA ILE A 79 3.31 4.73 -10.65
C ILE A 79 2.56 3.83 -9.66
N ALA A 80 1.31 4.16 -9.34
CA ALA A 80 0.46 3.42 -8.43
C ALA A 80 -1.00 3.48 -8.91
N GLN A 81 -1.90 2.86 -8.15
CA GLN A 81 -3.34 2.98 -8.31
C GLN A 81 -3.99 3.16 -6.93
N LEU A 82 -5.07 3.92 -6.86
CA LEU A 82 -5.79 4.21 -5.62
C LEU A 82 -7.13 3.48 -5.62
N VAL A 83 -7.48 2.85 -4.51
CA VAL A 83 -8.81 2.26 -4.28
C VAL A 83 -9.41 2.91 -3.05
N VAL A 84 -10.62 3.48 -3.15
CA VAL A 84 -11.37 3.96 -1.99
C VAL A 84 -12.32 2.85 -1.54
N ALA A 85 -12.29 2.51 -0.25
CA ALA A 85 -13.06 1.41 0.31
C ALA A 85 -13.66 1.77 1.68
N PRO A 86 -14.84 1.23 2.03
CA PRO A 86 -15.36 1.38 3.37
C PRO A 86 -14.47 0.65 4.39
N VAL A 87 -14.32 1.24 5.58
CA VAL A 87 -13.54 0.65 6.69
C VAL A 87 -14.42 0.53 7.93
N ALA A 88 -14.36 -0.63 8.58
CA ALA A 88 -15.07 -0.86 9.85
C ALA A 88 -14.25 -0.31 11.01
N GLN A 89 -14.87 0.53 11.84
CA GLN A 89 -14.29 1.01 13.09
C GLN A 89 -14.67 0.05 14.22
N ALA A 90 -13.74 -0.82 14.62
CA ALA A 90 -13.98 -1.82 15.65
C ALA A 90 -13.87 -1.23 17.06
N VAL A 91 -14.81 -1.59 17.93
CA VAL A 91 -14.67 -1.40 19.39
C VAL A 91 -14.04 -2.66 19.96
N LEU A 92 -12.86 -2.54 20.55
CA LEU A 92 -12.15 -3.66 21.14
C LEU A 92 -12.73 -4.01 22.52
N GLU A 93 -12.94 -5.30 22.78
CA GLU A 93 -13.37 -5.84 24.08
C GLU A 93 -12.35 -6.85 24.60
N GLU A 94 -11.78 -6.60 25.78
CA GLU A 94 -10.83 -7.50 26.43
C GLU A 94 -11.54 -8.68 27.12
N ARG A 95 -11.03 -9.90 26.94
CA ARG A 95 -11.61 -11.14 27.48
C ARG A 95 -10.51 -12.07 27.97
N THR A 96 -10.82 -12.89 28.98
CA THR A 96 -9.89 -13.92 29.49
C THR A 96 -9.82 -15.16 28.60
N ARG A 97 -10.79 -15.37 27.70
CA ARG A 97 -10.81 -16.49 26.74
C ARG A 97 -11.51 -16.09 25.44
N LEU A 98 -11.02 -16.60 24.30
CA LEU A 98 -11.67 -16.49 22.99
C LEU A 98 -12.72 -17.60 22.80
N GLY A 99 -13.63 -17.42 21.84
CA GLY A 99 -14.59 -18.45 21.42
C GLY A 99 -13.94 -19.52 20.53
N ASP A 100 -14.58 -20.70 20.46
CA ASP A 100 -14.08 -21.83 19.68
C ASP A 100 -14.45 -21.71 18.19
N THR A 101 -13.53 -22.10 17.30
CA THR A 101 -13.78 -22.20 15.86
C THR A 101 -13.11 -23.45 15.28
N GLY A 102 -13.58 -23.93 14.13
CA GLY A 102 -12.98 -25.08 13.46
C GLY A 102 -11.52 -24.89 13.03
N ARG A 103 -11.04 -23.64 12.89
CA ARG A 103 -9.64 -23.33 12.58
C ARG A 103 -8.76 -23.24 13.85
N GLY A 104 -9.33 -22.83 14.98
CA GLY A 104 -8.59 -22.61 16.22
C GLY A 104 -7.38 -21.68 16.02
N SER A 105 -6.22 -22.10 16.54
CA SER A 105 -4.95 -21.35 16.46
C SER A 105 -4.12 -21.65 15.20
N GLY A 106 -4.65 -22.35 14.20
CA GLY A 106 -3.90 -22.70 12.98
C GLY A 106 -3.63 -21.50 12.06
N GLY A 107 -2.36 -21.30 11.67
CA GLY A 107 -1.91 -20.25 10.74
C GLY A 107 -0.75 -20.71 9.84
N TYR A 108 -0.32 -19.86 8.90
CA TYR A 108 0.87 -20.09 8.05
C TYR A 108 0.91 -21.43 7.29
N GLY A 109 -0.11 -21.69 6.46
CA GLY A 109 -0.16 -22.93 5.68
C GLY A 109 -0.67 -24.15 6.47
N SER A 110 -1.29 -23.94 7.63
CA SER A 110 -1.86 -24.98 8.49
C SER A 110 -2.94 -25.87 7.82
N THR A 111 -3.38 -25.52 6.62
CA THR A 111 -4.33 -26.32 5.83
C THR A 111 -3.66 -27.26 4.82
N GLY A 112 -2.33 -27.21 4.69
CA GLY A 112 -1.54 -28.13 3.84
C GLY A 112 -1.87 -28.01 2.35
N VAL A 113 -1.16 -27.12 1.66
CA VAL A 113 -0.89 -27.24 0.22
C VAL A 113 0.61 -27.14 0.03
#